data_AF-A0A2M9BC79-F1
#
_entry.id   AF-A0A2M9BC79-F1
#
_cell.length_a   1.000
_cell.length_b   1.000
_cell.length_c   1.000
_cell.angle_alpha   90.00
_cell.angle_beta   90.00
_cell.angle_gamma   90.00
#
_symmetry.space_group_name_H-M   'P 1'
#
loop_
_entity.id
_entity.type
_entity.pdbx_description
1 polymer ?
#
loop_
_entity_poly.entity_id
_entity_poly.type
_entity_poly.pdbx_seq_one_letter_code
_entity_poly.pdbx_strand_id
1 'polypeptide(L)'
;MPPETVPPVITRRFGSEKAKPKITALYHASKGWIPPHTRSVVLAHDTAQHFRRQGFTMVRASWRLQTHEFSLSEIAPGTTL
;
A
#
# COMPACT_ATOMS: atom_id res chain seq x y z
N MET A 1 13.44 4.75 13.87
CA MET A 1 12.55 4.32 12.77
C MET A 1 12.58 5.43 11.72
N PRO A 2 12.99 5.17 10.48
CA PRO A 2 12.93 6.17 9.42
C PRO A 2 11.46 6.60 9.20
N PRO A 3 11.21 7.82 8.69
CA PRO A 3 9.85 8.34 8.56
C PRO A 3 9.05 7.50 7.55
N GLU A 4 7.86 7.04 7.98
CA GLU A 4 6.85 6.42 7.14
C GLU A 4 6.40 7.41 6.04
N THR A 5 7.17 7.48 4.96
CA THR A 5 6.91 8.43 3.88
C THR A 5 5.88 7.80 2.96
N VAL A 6 4.67 8.37 2.94
CA VAL A 6 3.61 8.01 1.99
C VAL A 6 4.05 8.45 0.58
N PRO A 7 4.16 7.54 -0.39
CA PRO A 7 4.62 7.88 -1.73
C PRO A 7 3.73 8.91 -2.44
N PRO A 8 4.29 9.83 -3.25
CA PRO A 8 3.51 10.87 -3.93
C PRO A 8 2.39 10.35 -4.83
N VAL A 9 2.56 9.16 -5.42
CA VAL A 9 1.52 8.54 -6.25
C VAL A 9 0.24 8.24 -5.45
N ILE A 10 0.39 7.90 -4.17
CA ILE A 10 -0.73 7.65 -3.27
C ILE A 10 -1.41 8.97 -2.90
N THR A 11 -0.66 9.98 -2.47
CA THR A 11 -1.26 11.28 -2.10
C THR A 11 -1.96 11.95 -3.28
N ARG A 12 -1.43 11.83 -4.50
CA ARG A 12 -2.06 12.29 -5.75
C ARG A 12 -3.38 11.57 -6.01
N ARG A 13 -3.44 10.24 -5.90
CA ARG A 13 -4.67 9.47 -6.16
C ARG A 13 -5.77 9.73 -5.12
N PHE A 14 -5.41 10.06 -3.88
CA PHE A 14 -6.34 10.51 -2.84
C PHE A 14 -6.64 12.02 -2.86
N GLY A 15 -5.98 12.79 -3.73
CA GLY A 15 -6.18 14.25 -3.85
C GLY A 15 -5.71 15.05 -2.63
N SER A 16 -4.80 14.54 -1.81
CA SER A 16 -4.28 15.26 -0.64
C SER A 16 -2.87 14.85 -0.26
N GLU A 17 -1.99 15.83 -0.10
CA GLU A 17 -0.61 15.65 0.39
C GLU A 17 -0.55 15.13 1.83
N LYS A 18 -1.61 15.34 2.61
CA LYS A 18 -1.74 14.86 4.00
C LYS A 18 -2.46 13.51 4.08
N ALA A 19 -2.74 12.87 2.95
CA ALA A 19 -3.39 11.57 2.94
C ALA A 19 -2.52 10.55 3.68
N LYS A 20 -3.13 9.84 4.64
CA LYS A 20 -2.54 8.68 5.33
C LYS A 20 -3.47 7.48 5.16
N PRO A 21 -3.55 6.90 3.96
CA PRO A 21 -4.48 5.82 3.69
C PRO A 21 -4.09 4.57 4.45
N LYS A 22 -5.08 3.89 5.01
CA LYS A 22 -4.88 2.62 5.71
C LYS A 22 -5.13 1.46 4.77
N ILE A 23 -4.26 0.46 4.81
CA ILE A 23 -4.42 -0.79 4.08
C ILE A 23 -5.62 -1.55 4.65
N THR A 24 -6.55 -1.91 3.78
CA THR A 24 -7.79 -2.64 4.14
C THR A 24 -7.81 -4.04 3.56
N ALA A 25 -7.11 -4.30 2.44
CA ALA A 25 -6.93 -5.63 1.89
C ALA A 25 -5.61 -5.75 1.09
N LEU A 26 -5.09 -6.97 1.00
CA LEU A 26 -3.90 -7.33 0.24
C LEU A 26 -4.28 -8.40 -0.77
N TYR A 27 -3.79 -8.30 -2.00
CA TYR A 27 -4.06 -9.29 -3.04
C TYR A 27 -2.87 -10.23 -3.22
N HIS A 28 -3.15 -11.54 -3.14
CA HIS A 28 -2.22 -12.60 -3.46
C HIS A 28 -2.74 -13.41 -4.64
N ALA A 29 -1.90 -13.69 -5.65
CA ALA A 29 -2.33 -14.35 -6.88
C ALA A 29 -3.03 -15.70 -6.65
N SER A 30 -2.61 -16.48 -5.64
CA SER A 30 -3.22 -17.77 -5.34
C SER A 30 -4.40 -17.74 -4.35
N LYS A 31 -4.64 -16.61 -3.66
CA LYS A 31 -5.66 -16.53 -2.58
C LYS A 31 -6.70 -15.42 -2.80
N GLY A 32 -6.49 -14.54 -3.77
CA GLY A 32 -7.30 -13.35 -3.96
C GLY A 32 -7.04 -12.30 -2.87
N TRP A 33 -8.08 -11.53 -2.54
CA TRP A 33 -8.03 -10.48 -1.52
C TRP A 33 -8.11 -11.07 -0.11
N ILE A 34 -7.12 -10.78 0.72
CA ILE A 34 -7.09 -11.15 2.13
C ILE A 34 -6.93 -9.92 3.03
N PRO A 35 -7.46 -9.93 4.26
CA PRO A 35 -7.24 -8.82 5.20
C PRO A 35 -5.77 -8.77 5.64
N PRO A 36 -5.22 -7.56 5.91
CA PRO A 36 -3.90 -7.46 6.51
C PRO A 36 -3.91 -8.04 7.93
N HIS A 37 -2.83 -8.74 8.30
CA HIS A 37 -2.67 -9.33 9.64
C HIS A 37 -2.65 -8.26 10.73
N THR A 38 -2.07 -7.09 10.44
CA THR A 38 -2.03 -5.95 11.34
C THR A 38 -3.14 -4.96 10.98
N ARG A 39 -3.95 -4.58 11.96
CA ARG A 39 -4.98 -3.55 11.77
C ARG A 39 -4.32 -2.16 11.69
N SER A 40 -4.87 -1.28 10.84
CA SER A 40 -4.44 0.12 10.71
C SER A 40 -3.02 0.37 10.17
N VAL A 41 -2.48 -0.51 9.32
CA VAL A 41 -1.21 -0.24 8.63
C VAL A 41 -1.40 0.89 7.61
N VAL A 42 -0.59 1.94 7.70
CA VAL A 42 -0.58 3.04 6.70
C VAL A 42 0.10 2.54 5.43
N LEU A 43 -0.44 2.88 4.27
CA LEU A 43 0.19 2.59 2.99
C LEU A 43 1.37 3.54 2.75
N ALA A 44 2.55 3.14 3.22
CA ALA A 44 3.83 3.81 3.04
C ALA A 44 4.80 2.95 2.19
N HIS A 45 5.90 3.54 1.72
CA HIS A 45 6.87 2.84 0.87
C HIS A 45 7.39 1.54 1.50
N ASP A 46 7.81 1.59 2.77
CA ASP A 46 8.37 0.44 3.48
C ASP A 46 7.34 -0.68 3.68
N THR A 47 6.09 -0.32 3.97
CA THR A 47 5.00 -1.30 4.09
C THR A 47 4.69 -1.95 2.74
N ALA A 48 4.70 -1.18 1.65
CA ALA A 48 4.50 -1.71 0.31
C ALA A 48 5.64 -2.66 -0.10
N GLN A 49 6.89 -2.29 0.20
CA GLN A 49 8.04 -3.19 0.02
C GLN A 49 7.91 -4.46 0.85
N HIS A 50 7.50 -4.35 2.12
CA HIS A 50 7.30 -5.50 3.01
C HIS A 50 6.27 -6.48 2.44
N PHE A 51 5.08 -6.00 2.04
CA PHE A 51 4.06 -6.86 1.45
C PHE A 51 4.49 -7.43 0.10
N ARG A 52 5.21 -6.67 -0.72
CA ARG A 52 5.74 -7.19 -1.97
C ARG A 52 6.73 -8.34 -1.75
N ARG A 53 7.62 -8.23 -0.76
CA ARG A 53 8.54 -9.32 -0.38
C ARG A 53 7.82 -10.57 0.14
N GLN A 54 6.59 -10.41 0.64
CA GLN A 54 5.73 -11.53 1.05
C GLN A 54 4.93 -12.14 -0.11
N GLY A 55 5.10 -11.66 -1.34
CA GLY A 55 4.44 -12.20 -2.54
C GLY A 55 3.08 -11.58 -2.86
N PHE A 56 2.68 -10.51 -2.15
CA PHE A 56 1.50 -9.73 -2.54
C PHE A 56 1.80 -8.89 -3.78
N THR A 57 0.80 -8.67 -4.62
CA THR A 57 0.95 -7.90 -5.87
C THR A 57 0.13 -6.61 -5.87
N MET A 58 -1.01 -6.59 -5.18
CA MET A 58 -1.84 -5.39 -5.03
C MET A 58 -2.23 -5.14 -3.59
N VAL A 59 -2.62 -3.88 -3.33
CA VAL A 59 -3.11 -3.43 -2.04
C VAL A 59 -4.32 -2.54 -2.25
N ARG A 60 -5.35 -2.74 -1.41
CA ARG A 60 -6.48 -1.84 -1.28
C ARG A 60 -6.27 -0.97 -0.06
N ALA A 61 -6.38 0.34 -0.23
CA ALA A 61 -6.23 1.30 0.85
C ALA A 61 -7.41 2.27 0.88
N SER A 62 -7.76 2.71 2.08
CA SER A 62 -8.88 3.61 2.33
C SER A 62 -8.45 4.81 3.15
N TRP A 63 -8.96 5.98 2.79
CA TRP A 63 -8.78 7.23 3.54
C TRP A 63 -10.06 8.06 3.44
N ARG A 64 -10.62 8.43 4.60
CA ARG A 64 -11.94 9.08 4.69
C ARG A 64 -13.01 8.26 3.96
N LEU A 65 -13.58 8.78 2.89
CA LEU A 65 -14.63 8.15 2.09
C LEU A 65 -14.11 7.54 0.78
N GLN A 66 -12.81 7.58 0.54
CA GLN A 66 -12.20 7.08 -0.68
C GLN A 66 -11.52 5.74 -0.43
N THR A 67 -11.64 4.83 -1.39
CA THR A 67 -10.92 3.56 -1.42
C THR A 67 -10.29 3.41 -2.79
N HIS A 68 -9.00 3.12 -2.82
CA HIS A 68 -8.22 2.94 -4.03
C HIS A 68 -7.42 1.66 -3.97
N GLU A 69 -7.20 1.06 -5.12
CA GLU A 69 -6.32 -0.09 -5.29
C GLU A 69 -5.03 0.37 -5.97
N PHE A 70 -3.93 -0.25 -5.57
CA PHE A 70 -2.60 0.05 -6.07
C PHE A 70 -1.85 -1.23 -6.36
N SER A 71 -1.07 -1.21 -7.44
CA SER A 71 -0.03 -2.21 -7.65
C SER A 71 1.12 -1.94 -6.68
N LEU A 72 1.59 -2.97 -5.98
CA LEU A 72 2.74 -2.81 -5.08
C LEU A 72 4.02 -2.47 -5.85
N SER A 73 4.12 -2.85 -7.12
CA SER A 73 5.23 -2.47 -8.01
C SER A 73 5.22 -1.00 -8.41
N GLU A 74 4.05 -0.34 -8.43
CA GLU A 74 3.92 1.10 -8.69
C GLU A 74 4.43 1.92 -7.50
N ILE A 75 4.20 1.42 -6.29
CA ILE A 75 4.51 2.12 -5.03
C ILE A 75 5.97 1.88 -4.59
N ALA A 76 6.42 0.64 -4.76
CA ALA A 76 7.73 0.18 -4.40
C ALA A 76 8.34 -0.52 -5.62
N PRO A 77 8.89 0.23 -6.60
CA PRO A 77 9.58 -0.36 -7.74
C PRO A 77 10.74 -1.22 -7.23
N GLY A 78 10.96 -2.36 -7.87
CA GLY A 78 12.06 -3.24 -7.48
C GLY A 78 13.34 -2.52 -7.84
N THR A 79 14.25 -2.37 -6.89
CA THR A 79 15.65 -2.23 -7.26
C THR A 79 15.99 -3.52 -7.99
N THR A 80 15.99 -3.48 -9.32
CA THR A 80 16.65 -4.49 -10.13
C THR A 80 18.10 -4.50 -9.65
N LEU A 81 18.47 -5.53 -8.89
CA LEU A 81 19.86 -5.85 -8.63
C LEU A 81 20.47 -6.48 -9.89
#